data_AF-A0A384DR14-F1
#
_entry.id   AF-A0A384DR14-F1
#
_cell.length_a   1.000
_cell.length_b   1.000
_cell.length_c   1.000
_cell.angle_alpha   90.00
_cell.angle_beta   90.00
_cell.angle_gamma   90.00
#
_symmetry.space_group_name_H-M   'P 1'
#
loop_
_entity.id
_entity.type
_entity.pdbx_description
1 polymer ?
#
loop_
_entity_poly.entity_id
_entity_poly.type
_entity_poly.pdbx_seq_one_letter_code
_entity_poly.pdbx_strand_id
1 'polypeptide(L)'
;MLVYSSAARARSKDRTDPRNPRFPGGGAAGPGASTHFPPFLSPQGVFAQLVARDVQLTEGPLRWYSDPGLARVFLGPGLSYDQHSRELTVAEPGVYYVFLHLKLQRVVPSKGSGSISAALHLQPLGVGAEALALTLDLPPPSSEARDSAAGKKLHLRAGQRLGVHLRAEAGVHLTWQLAQGATILGLFRVATKVPTGLPSSWPTGSPSLDRD
;
A
#
# COMPACT_ATOMS: atom_id res chain seq x y z
N MET A 1 -26.63 51.55 22.26
CA MET A 1 -26.49 52.87 21.61
C MET A 1 -25.38 52.76 20.57
N LEU A 2 -25.74 53.06 19.32
CA LEU A 2 -24.93 53.29 18.10
C LEU A 2 -24.21 52.11 17.41
N VAL A 3 -24.90 51.69 16.34
CA VAL A 3 -24.47 51.03 15.11
C VAL A 3 -23.71 52.03 14.23
N TYR A 4 -22.72 51.59 13.44
CA TYR A 4 -22.43 52.20 12.13
C TYR A 4 -22.11 51.13 11.08
N SER A 5 -22.93 51.12 10.04
CA SER A 5 -22.71 50.50 8.74
C SER A 5 -22.03 51.50 7.79
N SER A 6 -21.28 51.04 6.80
CA SER A 6 -21.16 51.73 5.51
C SER A 6 -20.63 50.79 4.42
N ALA A 7 -21.37 50.74 3.31
CA ALA A 7 -21.04 50.08 2.06
C ALA A 7 -20.56 51.12 1.04
N ALA A 8 -19.69 50.74 0.11
CA ALA A 8 -19.55 51.46 -1.15
C ALA A 8 -19.22 50.50 -2.30
N ARG A 9 -20.08 50.57 -3.32
CA ARG A 9 -20.07 49.85 -4.58
C ARG A 9 -19.64 50.84 -5.67
N ALA A 10 -18.74 50.46 -6.57
CA ALA A 10 -18.54 51.15 -7.84
C ALA A 10 -18.55 50.12 -8.98
N ARG A 11 -19.28 50.45 -10.05
CA ARG A 11 -19.44 49.67 -11.29
C ARG A 11 -18.53 50.24 -12.39
N SER A 12 -18.44 49.45 -13.47
CA SER A 12 -18.37 49.84 -14.90
C SER A 12 -17.02 49.51 -15.53
N LYS A 13 -16.87 48.97 -16.75
CA LYS A 13 -17.73 48.35 -17.78
C LYS A 13 -16.76 48.15 -18.95
N ASP A 14 -16.61 46.94 -19.50
CA ASP A 14 -16.35 46.86 -20.94
C ASP A 14 -16.94 45.56 -21.50
N ARG A 15 -17.57 45.70 -22.66
CA ARG A 15 -18.39 44.72 -23.35
C ARG A 15 -17.96 44.78 -24.81
N THR A 16 -17.43 43.67 -25.34
CA THR A 16 -17.43 43.41 -26.77
C THR A 16 -17.76 41.93 -27.03
N ASP A 17 -18.66 41.75 -27.99
CA ASP A 17 -19.51 40.59 -28.30
C ASP A 17 -18.96 39.83 -29.56
N PRO A 18 -19.61 38.82 -30.18
CA PRO A 18 -18.96 37.58 -30.60
C PRO A 18 -18.89 37.42 -32.14
N ARG A 19 -17.98 36.58 -32.65
CA ARG A 19 -18.11 35.68 -33.82
C ARG A 19 -16.74 35.17 -34.31
N ASN A 20 -16.65 33.83 -34.40
CA ASN A 20 -15.59 32.89 -34.84
C ASN A 20 -15.01 33.19 -36.26
N PRO A 21 -13.98 32.48 -36.83
CA PRO A 21 -13.07 31.44 -36.32
C PRO A 21 -11.58 31.61 -36.71
N ARG A 22 -10.65 30.84 -36.10
CA ARG A 22 -9.43 30.28 -36.72
C ARG A 22 -8.65 29.42 -35.71
N PHE A 23 -8.57 28.12 -35.98
CA PHE A 23 -7.60 27.22 -35.35
C PHE A 23 -6.17 27.64 -35.76
N PRO A 24 -5.20 27.46 -34.85
CA PRO A 24 -4.17 26.47 -35.17
C PRO A 24 -3.98 25.49 -34.01
N GLY A 25 -3.75 24.23 -34.35
CA GLY A 25 -3.61 23.13 -33.41
C GLY A 25 -2.36 23.19 -32.54
N GLY A 26 -2.34 22.31 -31.54
CA GLY A 26 -1.15 22.02 -30.73
C GLY A 26 -1.53 21.88 -29.26
N GLY A 27 -1.39 20.67 -28.72
CA GLY A 27 -1.98 20.24 -27.46
C GLY A 27 -1.53 21.01 -26.21
N ALA A 28 -2.41 21.01 -25.22
CA ALA A 28 -2.02 21.03 -23.81
C ALA A 28 -3.16 20.42 -22.99
N ALA A 29 -2.83 19.36 -22.27
CA ALA A 29 -3.69 18.67 -21.33
C ALA A 29 -4.17 19.62 -20.22
N GLY A 30 -5.45 19.57 -19.89
CA GLY A 30 -6.00 20.26 -18.71
C GLY A 30 -5.51 19.61 -17.41
N PRO A 31 -5.36 20.38 -16.31
CA PRO A 31 -4.85 19.86 -15.05
C PRO A 31 -5.99 19.16 -14.29
N GLY A 32 -6.23 17.89 -14.61
CA GLY A 32 -6.99 16.98 -13.77
C GLY A 32 -6.09 16.43 -12.66
N ALA A 33 -6.45 16.70 -11.42
CA ALA A 33 -5.98 16.08 -10.17
C ALA A 33 -4.77 15.14 -10.32
N SER A 34 -3.57 15.70 -10.15
CA SER A 34 -2.35 14.91 -10.00
C SER A 34 -2.40 14.20 -8.65
N THR A 35 -3.01 13.02 -8.62
CA THR A 35 -2.79 12.04 -7.56
C THR A 35 -1.30 11.76 -7.58
N HIS A 36 -0.58 12.23 -6.57
CA HIS A 36 0.87 12.14 -6.47
C HIS A 36 1.28 10.67 -6.42
N PHE A 37 1.53 10.08 -7.59
CA PHE A 37 2.14 8.76 -7.72
C PHE A 37 3.59 8.87 -7.23
N PRO A 38 4.07 7.98 -6.36
CA PRO A 38 5.51 7.85 -6.19
C PRO A 38 6.11 7.44 -7.56
N PRO A 39 7.21 8.07 -8.00
CA PRO A 39 7.75 7.95 -9.37
C PRO A 39 8.32 6.56 -9.73
N PHE A 40 8.07 5.53 -8.94
CA PHE A 40 8.63 4.19 -9.09
C PHE A 40 7.68 3.18 -9.76
N LEU A 41 6.42 3.54 -10.00
CA LEU A 41 5.45 2.63 -10.61
C LEU A 41 5.40 2.88 -12.12
N SER A 42 6.13 2.07 -12.88
CA SER A 42 5.97 1.99 -14.33
C SER A 42 4.49 1.70 -14.66
N PRO A 43 3.90 2.29 -15.73
CA PRO A 43 2.49 2.11 -16.11
C PRO A 43 2.03 0.66 -16.37
N GLN A 44 2.96 -0.30 -16.34
CA GLN A 44 2.75 -1.74 -16.55
C GLN A 44 2.91 -2.56 -15.25
N GLY A 45 3.12 -1.89 -14.10
CA GLY A 45 3.41 -2.53 -12.83
C GLY A 45 2.14 -2.97 -12.09
N VAL A 46 2.08 -4.24 -11.70
CA VAL A 46 1.05 -4.77 -10.78
C VAL A 46 1.30 -4.16 -9.40
N PHE A 47 0.34 -3.38 -8.89
CA PHE A 47 0.40 -2.69 -7.60
C PHE A 47 -0.92 -2.88 -6.84
N ALA A 48 -0.83 -3.06 -5.52
CA ALA A 48 -1.97 -2.93 -4.62
C ALA A 48 -1.58 -2.18 -3.35
N GLN A 49 -2.55 -1.46 -2.82
CA GLN A 49 -2.51 -0.84 -1.52
C GLN A 49 -3.89 -0.98 -0.88
N LEU A 50 -3.90 -1.59 0.30
CA LEU A 50 -5.08 -1.84 1.09
C LEU A 50 -4.95 -1.08 2.41
N VAL A 51 -6.08 -0.56 2.89
CA VAL A 51 -6.15 0.19 4.15
C VAL A 51 -6.93 -0.63 5.16
N ALA A 52 -6.42 -0.75 6.38
CA ALA A 52 -7.10 -1.52 7.41
C ALA A 52 -8.48 -0.92 7.73
N ARG A 53 -9.48 -1.80 7.80
CA ARG A 53 -10.84 -1.47 8.24
C ARG A 53 -10.97 -1.50 9.75
N ASP A 54 -10.14 -2.31 10.40
CA ASP A 54 -10.16 -2.48 11.84
C ASP A 54 -9.56 -1.26 12.55
N VAL A 55 -10.26 -0.78 13.56
CA VAL A 55 -9.79 0.28 14.49
C VAL A 55 -9.47 -0.33 15.84
N GLN A 56 -10.32 -1.26 16.32
CA GLN A 56 -10.06 -2.01 17.54
C GLN A 56 -8.95 -3.03 17.32
N LEU A 57 -8.08 -3.18 18.32
CA LEU A 57 -7.07 -4.22 18.34
C LEU A 57 -7.71 -5.56 18.70
N THR A 58 -8.22 -6.25 17.70
CA THR A 58 -8.72 -7.62 17.83
C THR A 58 -7.66 -8.58 17.31
N GLU A 59 -7.35 -9.60 18.10
CA GLU A 59 -6.45 -10.66 17.66
C GLU A 59 -7.04 -11.44 16.48
N GLY A 60 -6.18 -11.84 15.54
CA GLY A 60 -6.55 -12.61 14.36
C GLY A 60 -6.43 -11.82 13.04
N PRO A 61 -7.12 -12.26 11.98
CA PRO A 61 -6.96 -11.71 10.63
C PRO A 61 -7.53 -10.31 10.48
N LEU A 62 -6.68 -9.37 10.05
CA LEU A 62 -7.06 -8.00 9.76
C LEU A 62 -7.98 -7.93 8.55
N ARG A 63 -8.98 -7.07 8.67
CA ARG A 63 -9.90 -6.73 7.58
C ARG A 63 -9.38 -5.52 6.85
N TRP A 64 -9.48 -5.56 5.53
CA TRP A 64 -8.97 -4.51 4.66
C TRP A 64 -10.09 -3.93 3.81
N TYR A 65 -10.04 -2.62 3.58
CA TYR A 65 -10.80 -1.99 2.53
C TYR A 65 -10.14 -2.26 1.18
N SER A 66 -10.94 -2.73 0.24
CA SER A 66 -10.54 -3.04 -1.14
C SER A 66 -11.25 -2.19 -2.19
N ASP A 67 -12.16 -1.30 -1.76
CA ASP A 67 -12.91 -0.43 -2.66
C ASP A 67 -11.99 0.68 -3.20
N PRO A 68 -11.74 0.73 -4.52
CA PRO A 68 -10.86 1.74 -5.13
C PRO A 68 -11.41 3.17 -5.03
N GLY A 69 -12.67 3.37 -4.65
CA GLY A 69 -13.24 4.69 -4.36
C GLY A 69 -12.77 5.29 -3.03
N LEU A 70 -12.10 4.51 -2.18
CA LEU A 70 -11.58 4.98 -0.90
C LEU A 70 -10.15 5.52 -1.02
N ALA A 71 -9.88 6.61 -0.29
CA ALA A 71 -8.55 7.21 -0.27
C ALA A 71 -7.49 6.18 0.15
N ARG A 72 -6.38 6.15 -0.59
CA ARG A 72 -5.24 5.24 -0.36
C ARG A 72 -5.56 3.75 -0.56
N VAL A 73 -6.71 3.40 -1.14
CA VAL A 73 -7.00 2.03 -1.57
C VAL A 73 -6.79 1.93 -3.08
N PHE A 74 -6.01 0.95 -3.50
CA PHE A 74 -5.74 0.66 -4.90
C PHE A 74 -5.61 -0.85 -5.09
N LEU A 75 -6.27 -1.39 -6.10
CA LEU A 75 -6.10 -2.77 -6.54
C LEU A 75 -5.84 -2.75 -8.04
N GLY A 76 -4.60 -3.07 -8.41
CA GLY A 76 -4.20 -3.21 -9.80
C GLY A 76 -4.74 -4.49 -10.44
N PRO A 77 -4.62 -4.61 -11.78
CA PRO A 77 -5.06 -5.78 -12.50
C PRO A 77 -4.35 -7.05 -12.00
N GLY A 78 -5.10 -8.16 -11.96
CA GLY A 78 -4.59 -9.44 -11.46
C GLY A 78 -4.46 -9.53 -9.94
N LEU A 79 -4.99 -8.57 -9.18
CA LEU A 79 -5.05 -8.61 -7.72
C LEU A 79 -6.51 -8.53 -7.26
N SER A 80 -6.89 -9.35 -6.30
CA SER A 80 -8.24 -9.36 -5.75
C SER A 80 -8.23 -9.60 -4.25
N TYR A 81 -9.12 -8.95 -3.51
CA TYR A 81 -9.27 -9.16 -2.07
C TYR A 81 -10.57 -9.89 -1.78
N ASP A 82 -10.49 -11.02 -1.08
CA ASP A 82 -11.63 -11.77 -0.59
C ASP A 82 -11.97 -11.29 0.83
N GLN A 83 -13.15 -10.68 0.99
CA GLN A 83 -13.60 -10.16 2.29
C GLN A 83 -13.97 -11.25 3.29
N HIS A 84 -14.35 -12.45 2.81
CA HIS A 84 -14.74 -13.56 3.65
C HIS A 84 -13.52 -14.25 4.26
N SER A 85 -12.54 -14.60 3.43
CA SER A 85 -11.28 -15.18 3.91
C SER A 85 -10.30 -14.13 4.47
N ARG A 86 -10.54 -12.85 4.19
CA ARG A 86 -9.69 -11.70 4.56
C ARG A 86 -8.31 -11.75 3.91
N GLU A 87 -8.24 -12.27 2.70
CA GLU A 87 -6.99 -12.53 1.99
C GLU A 87 -6.90 -11.77 0.66
N LEU A 88 -5.70 -11.28 0.36
CA LEU A 88 -5.35 -10.73 -0.94
C LEU A 88 -4.78 -11.84 -1.83
N THR A 89 -5.40 -12.06 -2.98
CA THR A 89 -4.98 -13.04 -3.98
C THR A 89 -4.18 -12.38 -5.09
N VAL A 90 -3.06 -13.02 -5.45
CA VAL A 90 -2.21 -12.62 -6.58
C VAL A 90 -2.43 -13.58 -7.74
N ALA A 91 -2.92 -13.09 -8.87
CA ALA A 91 -3.18 -13.91 -10.05
C ALA A 91 -1.89 -14.32 -10.77
N GLU A 92 -0.93 -13.41 -10.90
CA GLU A 92 0.30 -13.64 -11.66
C GLU A 92 1.50 -13.99 -10.77
N PRO A 93 2.34 -14.96 -11.16
CA PRO A 93 3.54 -15.28 -10.39
C PRO A 93 4.62 -14.20 -10.58
N GLY A 94 5.48 -14.02 -9.59
CA GLY A 94 6.58 -13.06 -9.70
C GLY A 94 7.32 -12.81 -8.40
N VAL A 95 8.24 -11.85 -8.44
CA VAL A 95 8.85 -11.28 -7.24
C VAL A 95 8.13 -9.98 -6.93
N TYR A 96 7.52 -9.92 -5.76
CA TYR A 96 6.77 -8.76 -5.27
C TYR A 96 7.48 -8.18 -4.07
N TYR A 97 7.60 -6.87 -4.02
CA TYR A 97 7.95 -6.19 -2.78
C TYR A 97 6.65 -5.97 -2.01
N VAL A 98 6.54 -6.59 -0.83
CA VAL A 98 5.38 -6.48 0.04
C VAL A 98 5.78 -5.68 1.27
N PHE A 99 4.95 -4.73 1.68
CA PHE A 99 5.17 -3.91 2.87
C PHE A 99 3.91 -3.81 3.71
N LEU A 100 4.10 -3.75 5.02
CA LEU A 100 3.08 -3.57 6.03
C LEU A 100 3.48 -2.37 6.90
N HIS A 101 2.59 -1.40 7.01
CA HIS A 101 2.72 -0.24 7.88
C HIS A 101 1.61 -0.30 8.92
N LEU A 102 1.97 -0.45 10.19
CA LEU A 102 1.07 -0.36 11.32
C LEU A 102 1.18 1.03 11.95
N LYS A 103 0.04 1.68 12.16
CA LYS A 103 -0.01 2.91 12.95
C LYS A 103 -0.99 2.74 14.10
N LEU A 104 -0.52 3.07 15.30
CA LEU A 104 -1.27 2.92 16.53
C LEU A 104 -1.45 4.25 17.24
N GLN A 105 -2.61 4.40 17.85
CA GLN A 105 -2.98 5.54 18.67
C GLN A 105 -3.39 5.08 20.06
N ARG A 106 -2.94 5.80 21.07
CA ARG A 106 -3.36 5.59 22.45
C ARG A 106 -4.72 6.24 22.64
N VAL A 107 -5.69 5.47 23.10
CA VAL A 107 -7.05 5.97 23.41
C VAL A 107 -7.29 6.20 24.90
N VAL A 108 -6.43 5.64 25.75
CA VAL A 108 -6.42 5.90 27.19
C VAL A 108 -5.07 6.53 27.58
N PRO A 109 -4.99 7.86 27.75
CA PRO A 109 -3.72 8.58 27.93
C PRO A 109 -2.87 8.10 29.12
N SER A 110 -3.51 7.66 30.20
CA SER A 110 -2.84 7.33 31.47
C SER A 110 -2.39 5.87 31.61
N LYS A 111 -2.64 5.01 30.62
CA LYS A 111 -2.34 3.57 30.67
C LYS A 111 -1.90 3.04 29.30
N GLY A 112 -1.35 1.83 29.30
CA GLY A 112 -1.07 1.09 28.07
C GLY A 112 0.40 1.07 27.70
N SER A 113 1.09 0.04 28.13
CA SER A 113 2.40 -0.39 27.62
C SER A 113 2.29 -1.87 27.27
N GLY A 114 3.18 -2.36 26.44
CA GLY A 114 3.19 -3.76 26.00
C GLY A 114 3.68 -3.88 24.57
N SER A 115 3.34 -4.97 23.91
CA SER A 115 3.76 -5.23 22.54
C SER A 115 2.59 -5.63 21.64
N ILE A 116 2.72 -5.32 20.36
CA ILE A 116 1.81 -5.78 19.30
C ILE A 116 2.65 -6.34 18.18
N SER A 117 2.25 -7.49 17.65
CA SER A 117 2.85 -8.07 16.46
C SER A 117 1.82 -8.22 15.34
N ALA A 118 2.26 -8.00 14.12
CA ALA A 118 1.52 -8.36 12.92
C ALA A 118 2.39 -9.24 12.02
N ALA A 119 1.80 -10.33 11.56
CA ALA A 119 2.46 -11.30 10.71
C ALA A 119 1.69 -11.47 9.40
N LEU A 120 2.41 -11.39 8.29
CA LEU A 120 1.93 -11.73 6.96
C LEU A 120 2.14 -13.22 6.72
N HIS A 121 1.07 -13.94 6.43
CA HIS A 121 1.07 -15.35 6.10
C HIS A 121 0.74 -15.55 4.61
N LEU A 122 1.39 -16.52 4.00
CA LEU A 122 1.13 -16.94 2.62
C LEU A 122 0.34 -18.24 2.61
N GLN A 123 -0.69 -18.32 1.78
CA GLN A 123 -1.52 -19.52 1.61
C GLN A 123 -1.52 -20.03 0.15
N PRO A 124 -1.46 -21.36 -0.07
CA PRO A 124 -1.41 -22.42 0.94
C PRO A 124 -0.09 -22.38 1.73
N LEU A 125 -0.18 -22.66 3.03
CA LEU A 125 0.89 -22.48 3.99
C LEU A 125 2.03 -23.44 3.63
N GLY A 126 3.05 -22.95 2.93
CA GLY A 126 4.31 -23.67 2.79
C GLY A 126 4.97 -23.72 4.17
N VAL A 127 4.75 -24.81 4.91
CA VAL A 127 5.38 -25.11 6.21
C VAL A 127 5.46 -23.90 7.14
N GLY A 128 4.32 -23.47 7.70
CA GLY A 128 4.24 -22.70 8.96
C GLY A 128 4.88 -21.31 9.04
N ALA A 129 5.59 -20.84 8.02
CA ALA A 129 6.45 -19.67 8.14
C ALA A 129 5.70 -18.36 7.86
N GLU A 130 5.86 -17.40 8.77
CA GLU A 130 5.51 -15.99 8.53
C GLU A 130 6.42 -15.43 7.43
N ALA A 131 5.83 -14.88 6.37
CA ALA A 131 6.60 -14.33 5.26
C ALA A 131 7.17 -12.94 5.59
N LEU A 132 6.47 -12.19 6.43
CA LEU A 132 6.89 -10.91 6.99
C LEU A 132 6.32 -10.81 8.40
N ALA A 133 7.13 -10.47 9.38
CA ALA A 133 6.70 -10.22 10.75
C ALA A 133 7.11 -8.81 11.16
N LEU A 134 6.23 -8.13 11.87
CA LEU A 134 6.45 -6.80 12.40
C LEU A 134 6.03 -6.78 13.87
N THR A 135 6.94 -6.39 14.75
CA THR A 135 6.64 -6.19 16.17
C THR A 135 6.82 -4.72 16.51
N LEU A 136 5.90 -4.16 17.27
CA LEU A 136 5.94 -2.81 17.77
C LEU A 136 5.81 -2.82 19.30
N ASP A 137 6.81 -2.25 19.95
CA ASP A 137 6.79 -2.00 21.39
C ASP A 137 6.04 -0.69 21.68
N LEU A 138 5.11 -0.75 22.61
CA LEU A 138 4.24 0.35 23.00
C LEU A 138 4.81 1.06 24.23
N PRO A 139 5.15 2.36 24.10
CA PRO A 139 5.81 3.09 25.16
C PRO A 139 4.86 3.40 26.31
N PRO A 140 5.40 3.74 27.49
CA PRO A 140 4.59 4.21 28.61
C PRO A 140 3.82 5.52 28.29
N PRO A 141 2.77 5.84 29.07
CA PRO A 141 1.86 7.00 28.92
C PRO A 141 2.45 8.36 28.55
N SER A 142 3.72 8.61 28.86
CA SER A 142 4.40 9.89 28.59
C SER A 142 4.85 10.06 27.12
N SER A 143 4.53 9.13 26.24
CA SER A 143 5.03 9.08 24.86
C SER A 143 3.88 9.01 23.84
N GLU A 144 4.07 9.75 22.75
CA GLU A 144 3.15 9.93 21.62
C GLU A 144 2.89 8.65 20.79
N ALA A 145 1.95 8.76 19.85
CA ALA A 145 1.55 7.72 18.89
C ALA A 145 2.75 7.06 18.19
N ARG A 146 2.63 5.77 17.88
CA ARG A 146 3.70 4.97 17.26
C ARG A 146 3.29 4.44 15.89
N ASP A 147 4.25 4.47 14.99
CA ASP A 147 4.24 3.85 13.68
C ASP A 147 5.39 2.86 13.55
N SER A 148 5.14 1.78 12.82
CA SER A 148 6.17 0.82 12.43
C SER A 148 5.86 0.27 11.06
N ALA A 149 6.90 0.11 10.24
CA ALA A 149 6.77 -0.40 8.90
C ALA A 149 7.83 -1.47 8.65
N ALA A 150 7.43 -2.55 7.98
CA ALA A 150 8.33 -3.58 7.49
C ALA A 150 8.01 -3.91 6.04
N GLY A 151 9.02 -4.32 5.28
CA GLY A 151 8.82 -4.78 3.91
C GLY A 151 9.89 -5.76 3.48
N LYS A 152 9.51 -6.67 2.58
CA LYS A 152 10.38 -7.71 2.06
C LYS A 152 9.99 -8.09 0.64
N LYS A 153 10.99 -8.51 -0.14
CA LYS A 153 10.76 -9.14 -1.45
C LYS A 153 10.34 -10.59 -1.24
N LEU A 154 9.16 -10.94 -1.75
CA LEU A 154 8.58 -12.27 -1.68
C LEU A 154 8.39 -12.83 -3.08
N HIS A 155 8.69 -14.11 -3.25
CA HIS A 155 8.31 -14.83 -4.45
C HIS A 155 6.88 -15.34 -4.28
N LEU A 156 5.95 -14.79 -5.06
CA LEU A 156 4.54 -15.15 -5.02
C LEU A 156 4.20 -15.99 -6.25
N ARG A 157 3.45 -17.06 -6.04
CA ARG A 157 2.95 -17.93 -7.09
C ARG A 157 1.62 -17.41 -7.64
N ALA A 158 1.23 -17.92 -8.81
CA ALA A 158 -0.12 -17.70 -9.32
C ALA A 158 -1.15 -18.26 -8.32
N GLY A 159 -2.18 -17.48 -8.00
CA GLY A 159 -3.20 -17.82 -7.02
C GLY A 159 -2.74 -17.76 -5.57
N GLN A 160 -1.54 -17.25 -5.28
CA GLN A 160 -1.04 -17.13 -3.91
C GLN A 160 -1.91 -16.15 -3.11
N ARG A 161 -2.30 -16.55 -1.90
CA ARG A 161 -3.11 -15.73 -1.00
C ARG A 161 -2.28 -15.18 0.15
N LEU A 162 -2.54 -13.94 0.52
CA LEU A 162 -1.82 -13.19 1.55
C LEU A 162 -2.81 -12.73 2.62
N GLY A 163 -2.58 -13.15 3.86
CA GLY A 163 -3.37 -12.73 5.02
C GLY A 163 -2.47 -12.10 6.08
N VAL A 164 -2.96 -11.09 6.79
CA VAL A 164 -2.22 -10.47 7.90
C VAL A 164 -2.93 -10.79 9.21
N HIS A 165 -2.21 -11.41 10.14
CA HIS A 165 -2.69 -11.67 11.49
C HIS A 165 -2.10 -10.66 12.47
N LEU A 166 -2.96 -10.08 13.30
CA LEU A 166 -2.58 -9.24 14.42
C LEU A 166 -2.59 -10.07 15.71
N ARG A 167 -1.58 -9.85 16.56
CA ARG A 167 -1.51 -10.36 17.93
C ARG A 167 -1.16 -9.19 18.84
N ALA A 168 -1.80 -9.11 19.99
CA ALA A 168 -1.55 -8.07 20.98
C ALA A 168 -1.30 -8.72 22.32
N GLU A 169 -0.44 -8.11 23.13
CA GLU A 169 -0.26 -8.53 24.51
C GLU A 169 -1.54 -8.26 25.33
N ALA A 170 -1.75 -9.04 26.40
CA ALA A 170 -2.94 -8.96 27.23
C ALA A 170 -3.16 -7.52 27.76
N GLY A 171 -4.38 -7.01 27.58
CA GLY A 171 -4.78 -5.68 28.05
C GLY A 171 -4.37 -4.50 27.17
N VAL A 172 -3.51 -4.70 26.16
CA VAL A 172 -3.13 -3.65 25.20
C VAL A 172 -4.34 -3.13 24.42
N HIS A 173 -5.24 -4.04 24.01
CA HIS A 173 -6.45 -3.72 23.25
C HIS A 173 -7.43 -2.78 23.97
N LEU A 174 -7.31 -2.62 25.30
CA LEU A 174 -8.14 -1.70 26.10
C LEU A 174 -7.65 -0.25 26.05
N THR A 175 -6.41 -0.03 25.65
CA THR A 175 -5.72 1.27 25.79
C THR A 175 -5.16 1.80 24.47
N TRP A 176 -5.03 0.92 23.47
CA TRP A 176 -4.51 1.22 22.14
C TRP A 176 -5.49 0.80 21.04
N GLN A 177 -5.44 1.51 19.92
CA GLN A 177 -6.23 1.25 18.73
C GLN A 177 -5.37 1.44 17.47
N LEU A 178 -5.75 0.77 16.38
CA LEU A 178 -5.22 1.09 15.06
C LEU A 178 -5.70 2.49 14.67
N ALA A 179 -4.78 3.32 14.21
CA ALA A 179 -5.11 4.64 13.71
C ALA A 179 -5.94 4.49 12.42
N GLN A 180 -7.15 5.03 12.44
CA GLN A 180 -8.12 4.87 11.35
C GLN A 180 -7.53 5.36 10.03
N GLY A 181 -7.53 4.48 9.02
CA GLY A 181 -7.07 4.82 7.68
C GLY A 181 -5.56 5.01 7.52
N ALA A 182 -4.75 4.64 8.53
CA ALA A 182 -3.30 4.81 8.52
C ALA A 182 -2.51 3.50 8.51
N THR A 183 -3.14 2.38 8.90
CA THR A 183 -2.55 1.05 8.74
C THR A 183 -2.73 0.58 7.30
N ILE A 184 -1.63 0.23 6.64
CA ILE A 184 -1.56 -0.01 5.20
C ILE A 184 -0.84 -1.33 4.91
N LEU A 185 -1.42 -2.16 4.06
CA LEU A 185 -0.75 -3.30 3.41
C LEU A 185 -0.59 -2.95 1.94
N GLY A 186 0.63 -3.03 1.41
CA GLY A 186 0.87 -2.78 0.01
C GLY A 186 1.82 -3.78 -0.62
N LEU A 187 1.70 -3.92 -1.94
CA LEU A 187 2.62 -4.70 -2.74
C LEU A 187 2.78 -4.12 -4.13
N PHE A 188 3.97 -4.24 -4.70
CA PHE A 188 4.21 -4.01 -6.12
C PHE A 188 5.10 -5.10 -6.70
N ARG A 189 4.87 -5.44 -7.96
CA ARG A 189 5.69 -6.42 -8.69
C ARG A 189 7.02 -5.79 -9.07
N VAL A 190 8.10 -6.46 -8.68
CA VAL A 190 9.49 -6.06 -8.98
C VAL A 190 10.02 -6.82 -10.18
N ALA A 191 9.64 -8.09 -10.34
CA ALA A 191 10.04 -8.90 -11.48
C ALA A 191 8.97 -9.93 -11.86
N THR A 192 8.84 -10.18 -13.16
CA THR A 192 7.91 -11.18 -13.73
C THR A 192 8.51 -12.58 -13.77
N LYS A 193 9.84 -12.69 -13.78
CA LYS A 193 10.59 -13.96 -13.81
C LYS A 193 11.23 -14.25 -12.45
N VAL A 194 11.02 -15.46 -11.93
CA VAL A 194 12.07 -16.15 -11.17
C VAL A 194 13.18 -16.46 -12.17
N PRO A 195 14.46 -16.27 -11.85
CA PRO A 195 15.54 -16.77 -12.71
C PRO A 195 15.39 -18.29 -12.85
N THR A 196 14.75 -18.74 -13.92
CA THR A 196 14.81 -20.12 -14.38
C THR A 196 16.21 -20.33 -14.89
N GLY A 197 17.03 -21.03 -14.09
CA GLY A 197 18.22 -21.77 -14.51
C GLY A 197 19.29 -21.01 -15.28
N LEU A 198 20.51 -21.02 -14.76
CA LEU A 198 21.70 -20.84 -15.59
C LEU A 198 21.54 -21.65 -16.90
N PRO A 199 21.89 -21.11 -18.08
CA PRO A 199 22.01 -21.93 -19.27
C PRO A 199 23.10 -22.98 -19.02
N SER A 200 22.66 -24.22 -18.77
CA SER A 200 23.48 -25.41 -18.75
C SER A 200 23.91 -25.73 -20.18
N SER A 201 25.00 -25.11 -20.63
CA SER A 201 25.89 -25.68 -21.65
C SER A 201 27.11 -24.79 -21.77
N TRP A 202 28.18 -25.11 -21.05
CA TRP A 202 29.51 -24.75 -21.52
C TRP A 202 29.77 -25.61 -22.76
N PRO A 203 30.15 -25.06 -23.91
CA PRO A 203 30.58 -25.89 -25.03
C PRO A 203 31.93 -26.51 -24.63
N THR A 204 31.94 -27.81 -24.36
CA THR A 204 33.18 -28.60 -24.42
C THR A 204 33.59 -28.65 -25.89
N GLY A 205 34.42 -27.68 -26.30
CA GLY A 205 35.05 -27.64 -27.61
C GLY A 205 36.53 -27.37 -27.41
N SER A 206 37.29 -28.43 -27.10
CA SER A 206 38.74 -28.38 -27.24
C SER A 206 39.07 -28.58 -28.72
N PRO A 207 39.75 -27.64 -29.40
CA PRO A 207 40.29 -27.91 -30.72
C PRO A 207 41.51 -28.82 -30.57
N SER A 208 41.42 -30.04 -31.11
CA SER A 208 42.59 -30.88 -31.37
C SER A 208 43.48 -30.16 -32.37
N LEU A 209 44.70 -29.81 -31.95
CA LEU A 209 45.73 -29.28 -32.81
C LEU A 209 46.56 -30.47 -33.33
N ASP A 210 46.18 -31.00 -34.48
CA ASP A 210 47.10 -31.80 -35.30
C ASP A 210 48.19 -30.85 -35.81
N ARG A 211 49.44 -31.26 -35.62
CA ARG A 211 50.61 -30.63 -36.21
C ARG A 211 51.40 -31.71 -36.94
N ASP A 212 51.41 -31.61 -38.27
CA ASP A 212 52.47 -32.13 -39.13
C ASP A 212 53.82 -31.48 -38.79
#